data_AF-A0A147BS92-F1
#
_entry.id   AF-A0A147BS92-F1
#
_cell.length_a   1.000
_cell.length_b   1.000
_cell.length_c   1.000
_cell.angle_alpha   90.00
_cell.angle_beta   90.00
_cell.angle_gamma   90.00
#
_symmetry.space_group_name_H-M   'P 1'
#
loop_
_entity.id
_entity.type
_entity.pdbx_description
1 polymer ?
#
loop_
_entity_poly.entity_id
_entity_poly.type
_entity_poly.pdbx_seq_one_letter_code
_entity_poly.pdbx_strand_id
1 'polypeptide(L)'
;ETTGTAACGNSVPKKGLGPDPNKPKCRKAREIRRERKLQKLMELSKDPNCFPEKCMLSTKTPKNEPKTLEDLLFEPLPDSAAHKLEVRLVQDSPDCPEFADSFGSAFATYCSYQRGIHKDPLEKLNEQRFRRFLVNSPLQQEPKGAYSLGSFHQQYWLDGDLIAVGVIDILPTCVSSVYLFYDPDYSFLSLGTYASLREIAFTRELQKICPRIKDYCMGFYIHTCPKMRYKGNFSPSYLLCPETYTWHPIEKCRPLLDINKYSRFEQD
;
A
#
# COMPACT_ATOMS: atom_id res chain seq x y z
N GLU A 1 -31.86 -28.66 -60.94
CA GLU A 1 -33.03 -28.19 -60.17
C GLU A 1 -33.70 -29.41 -59.55
N THR A 2 -33.82 -29.45 -58.22
CA THR A 2 -35.03 -29.83 -57.45
C THR A 2 -34.64 -29.96 -55.98
N THR A 3 -35.27 -29.09 -55.21
CA THR A 3 -35.24 -28.91 -53.76
C THR A 3 -35.89 -30.08 -53.02
N GLY A 4 -35.29 -30.54 -51.92
CA GLY A 4 -35.89 -31.47 -50.98
C GLY A 4 -35.77 -30.96 -49.55
N THR A 5 -36.85 -30.37 -49.05
CA THR A 5 -37.05 -29.85 -47.69
C THR A 5 -37.11 -31.00 -46.67
N ALA A 6 -36.20 -31.02 -45.69
CA ALA A 6 -36.27 -31.93 -44.55
C ALA A 6 -37.12 -31.31 -43.43
N ALA A 7 -38.27 -31.93 -43.17
CA ALA A 7 -39.19 -31.56 -42.10
C ALA A 7 -38.61 -31.93 -40.73
N CYS A 8 -38.66 -30.98 -39.79
CA CYS A 8 -38.25 -31.17 -38.40
C CYS A 8 -39.37 -31.90 -37.63
N GLY A 9 -39.15 -33.19 -37.33
CA GLY A 9 -40.05 -33.97 -36.47
C GLY A 9 -39.77 -33.70 -35.00
N ASN A 10 -40.71 -33.08 -34.29
CA ASN A 10 -40.67 -32.91 -32.83
C ASN A 10 -40.86 -34.27 -32.13
N SER A 11 -39.77 -34.92 -31.70
CA SER A 11 -39.85 -36.06 -30.76
C SER A 11 -39.83 -35.55 -29.32
N VAL A 12 -40.94 -35.73 -28.60
CA VAL A 12 -41.04 -35.45 -27.16
C VAL A 12 -40.13 -36.41 -26.37
N PRO A 13 -39.27 -35.96 -25.45
CA PRO A 13 -38.41 -36.85 -24.66
C PRO A 13 -39.23 -37.75 -23.73
N LYS A 14 -38.93 -39.04 -23.67
CA LYS A 14 -39.56 -39.97 -22.72
C LYS A 14 -39.34 -39.49 -21.28
N LYS A 15 -40.41 -39.47 -20.46
CA LYS A 15 -40.34 -39.14 -19.03
C LYS A 15 -39.37 -40.10 -18.32
N GLY A 16 -38.32 -39.55 -17.70
CA GLY A 16 -37.41 -40.31 -16.86
C GLY A 16 -38.14 -40.86 -15.64
N LEU A 17 -37.89 -42.14 -15.31
CA LEU A 17 -38.20 -42.69 -14.00
C LEU A 17 -37.45 -41.83 -12.98
N GLY A 18 -38.15 -41.29 -11.99
CA GLY A 18 -37.60 -40.35 -11.00
C GLY A 18 -36.40 -40.90 -10.21
N PRO A 19 -35.87 -40.13 -9.24
CA PRO A 19 -34.66 -40.52 -8.51
C PRO A 19 -34.79 -41.92 -7.88
N ASP A 20 -33.76 -42.74 -8.05
CA ASP A 20 -33.64 -44.10 -7.53
C ASP A 20 -33.90 -44.13 -6.01
N PRO A 21 -34.96 -44.82 -5.53
CA PRO A 21 -35.33 -44.85 -4.12
C PRO A 21 -34.29 -45.55 -3.22
N ASN A 22 -33.38 -46.34 -3.80
CA ASN A 22 -32.30 -47.00 -3.05
C ASN A 22 -31.03 -46.14 -2.92
N LYS A 23 -30.98 -44.97 -3.58
CA LYS A 23 -29.82 -44.07 -3.49
C LYS A 23 -30.01 -43.06 -2.35
N PRO A 24 -29.03 -42.91 -1.44
CA PRO A 24 -29.15 -41.93 -0.35
C PRO A 24 -29.31 -40.52 -0.93
N LYS A 25 -30.20 -39.73 -0.33
CA LYS A 25 -30.46 -38.34 -0.76
C LYS A 25 -29.13 -37.57 -0.85
N CYS A 26 -28.86 -36.95 -2.00
CA CYS A 26 -27.70 -36.08 -2.18
C CYS A 26 -27.75 -34.94 -1.15
N ARG A 27 -26.89 -35.02 -0.13
CA ARG A 27 -26.73 -33.97 0.87
C ARG A 27 -25.81 -32.88 0.33
N LYS A 28 -26.10 -31.63 0.64
CA LYS A 28 -25.25 -30.50 0.24
C LYS A 28 -23.87 -30.69 0.88
N ALA A 29 -22.80 -30.54 0.09
CA ALA A 29 -21.42 -30.74 0.57
C ALA A 29 -21.07 -29.90 1.82
N ARG A 30 -21.74 -28.76 2.03
CA ARG A 30 -21.58 -27.92 3.22
C ARG A 30 -22.05 -28.61 4.51
N GLU A 31 -23.14 -29.37 4.46
CA GLU A 31 -23.69 -30.05 5.63
C GLU A 31 -22.80 -31.22 6.06
N ILE A 32 -22.31 -32.00 5.09
CA ILE A 32 -21.36 -33.09 5.32
C ILE A 32 -20.08 -32.56 5.99
N ARG A 33 -19.56 -31.41 5.53
CA ARG A 33 -18.37 -30.78 6.15
C ARG A 33 -18.64 -30.28 7.58
N ARG A 34 -19.82 -29.73 7.85
CA ARG A 34 -20.21 -29.25 9.19
C ARG A 34 -20.29 -30.41 10.19
N GLU A 35 -20.88 -31.52 9.78
CA GLU A 35 -21.05 -32.72 10.61
C GLU A 35 -19.71 -33.38 10.94
N ARG A 36 -18.81 -33.51 9.94
CA ARG A 36 -17.42 -33.99 10.16
C ARG A 36 -16.65 -33.12 11.16
N LYS A 37 -16.84 -31.79 11.11
CA LYS A 37 -16.20 -30.87 12.07
C LYS A 37 -16.74 -31.08 13.49
N LEU A 38 -18.05 -31.30 13.63
CA LEU A 38 -18.68 -31.56 14.93
C LEU A 38 -18.21 -32.88 15.55
N GLN A 39 -18.10 -33.94 14.73
CA GLN A 39 -17.56 -35.24 15.15
C GLN A 39 -16.12 -35.12 15.64
N LYS A 40 -15.26 -34.40 14.91
CA LYS A 40 -13.86 -34.20 15.31
C LYS A 40 -13.72 -33.42 16.63
N LEU A 41 -14.63 -32.47 16.89
CA LEU A 41 -14.69 -31.75 18.17
C LEU A 41 -15.16 -32.63 19.32
N MET A 42 -16.14 -33.52 19.07
CA MET A 42 -16.59 -34.50 20.07
C MET A 42 -15.49 -35.54 20.39
N GLU A 43 -14.73 -35.98 19.40
CA GLU A 43 -13.59 -36.89 19.60
C GLU A 43 -12.48 -36.24 20.44
N LEU A 44 -12.16 -34.97 20.17
CA LEU A 44 -11.19 -34.20 20.97
C LEU A 44 -11.63 -34.00 22.43
N SER A 45 -12.94 -33.97 22.71
CA SER A 45 -13.47 -33.84 24.07
C SER A 45 -13.49 -35.16 24.88
N LYS A 46 -13.23 -36.30 24.23
CA LYS A 46 -13.28 -37.63 24.86
C LYS A 46 -11.92 -38.17 25.30
N ASP A 47 -10.83 -37.46 25.02
CA ASP A 47 -9.48 -37.90 25.34
C ASP A 47 -8.93 -37.15 26.58
N PRO A 48 -9.02 -37.75 27.80
CA PRO A 48 -8.61 -37.08 29.04
C PRO A 48 -7.08 -36.90 29.19
N ASN A 49 -6.26 -37.37 28.24
CA ASN A 49 -4.80 -37.25 28.28
C ASN A 49 -4.21 -36.18 27.33
N CYS A 50 -5.03 -35.37 26.65
CA CYS A 50 -4.53 -34.27 25.83
C CYS A 50 -4.33 -33.00 26.69
N PHE A 51 -3.20 -32.90 27.40
CA PHE A 51 -2.80 -31.67 28.10
C PHE A 51 -2.63 -30.50 27.11
N PRO A 52 -3.18 -29.31 27.39
CA PRO A 52 -3.13 -28.17 26.46
C PRO A 52 -1.87 -27.33 26.68
N GLU A 53 -0.68 -27.93 26.58
CA GLU A 53 0.59 -27.22 26.85
C GLU A 53 1.17 -26.46 25.65
N LYS A 54 0.34 -26.18 24.64
CA LYS A 54 0.72 -25.31 23.49
C LYS A 54 -0.27 -24.20 23.21
N CYS A 55 -0.93 -23.68 24.24
CA CYS A 55 -1.92 -22.60 24.13
C CYS A 55 -1.44 -21.24 24.66
N MET A 56 -0.13 -21.02 24.81
CA MET A 56 0.42 -19.70 25.18
C MET A 56 1.55 -19.29 24.24
N LEU A 57 1.14 -18.81 23.05
CA LEU A 57 1.78 -17.84 22.13
C LEU A 57 1.22 -18.06 20.71
N SER A 58 -0.11 -17.99 20.59
CA SER A 58 -0.73 -17.76 19.30
C SER A 58 -2.02 -17.03 19.61
N THR A 59 -1.97 -15.71 19.49
CA THR A 59 -3.15 -14.90 19.22
C THR A 59 -3.76 -15.48 17.94
N LYS A 60 -4.66 -16.46 18.10
CA LYS A 60 -5.44 -16.99 17.00
C LYS A 60 -6.43 -15.90 16.60
N THR A 61 -5.97 -15.02 15.72
CA THR A 61 -6.85 -14.17 14.91
C THR A 61 -7.92 -15.06 14.27
N PRO A 62 -9.19 -14.63 14.26
CA PRO A 62 -10.24 -15.40 13.62
C PRO A 62 -9.88 -15.64 12.15
N LYS A 63 -10.03 -16.89 11.69
CA LYS A 63 -9.49 -17.45 10.43
C LYS A 63 -9.88 -16.73 9.12
N ASN A 64 -10.60 -15.61 9.16
CA ASN A 64 -11.18 -14.92 8.00
C ASN A 64 -11.16 -13.38 8.10
N GLU A 65 -10.31 -12.77 8.94
CA GLU A 65 -10.10 -11.31 8.86
C GLU A 65 -9.14 -10.98 7.71
N PRO A 66 -9.43 -9.95 6.89
CA PRO A 66 -8.51 -9.50 5.86
C PRO A 66 -7.22 -8.98 6.50
N LYS A 67 -6.06 -9.29 5.90
CA LYS A 67 -4.77 -8.73 6.32
C LYS A 67 -4.84 -7.20 6.29
N THR A 68 -4.35 -6.55 7.35
CA THR A 68 -4.18 -5.11 7.38
C THR A 68 -3.02 -4.68 6.49
N LEU A 69 -2.87 -3.36 6.28
CA LEU A 69 -1.72 -2.82 5.56
C LEU A 69 -0.42 -3.17 6.28
N GLU A 70 -0.40 -3.03 7.59
CA GLU A 70 0.74 -3.34 8.44
C GLU A 70 1.10 -4.84 8.40
N ASP A 71 0.09 -5.72 8.39
CA ASP A 71 0.31 -7.17 8.24
C ASP A 71 0.99 -7.53 6.91
N LEU A 72 0.73 -6.77 5.84
CA LEU A 72 1.34 -6.98 4.53
C LEU A 72 2.76 -6.39 4.47
N LEU A 73 2.98 -5.22 5.07
CA LEU A 73 4.25 -4.50 4.98
C LEU A 73 5.32 -5.01 5.95
N PHE A 74 4.90 -5.63 7.06
CA PHE A 74 5.79 -6.10 8.13
C PHE A 74 5.77 -7.62 8.28
N GLU A 75 5.23 -8.34 7.29
CA GLU A 75 5.32 -9.80 7.24
C GLU A 75 6.80 -10.23 7.26
N PRO A 76 7.24 -11.03 8.25
CA PRO A 76 8.64 -11.43 8.33
C PRO A 76 8.98 -12.30 7.12
N LEU A 77 10.11 -11.98 6.49
CA LEU A 77 10.64 -12.78 5.40
C LEU A 77 11.12 -14.14 5.93
N PRO A 78 10.95 -15.23 5.17
CA PRO A 78 11.54 -16.51 5.52
C PRO A 78 13.07 -16.44 5.46
N ASP A 79 13.76 -17.29 6.23
CA ASP A 79 15.23 -17.36 6.24
C ASP A 79 15.83 -17.67 4.85
N SER A 80 15.03 -18.25 3.95
CA SER A 80 15.41 -18.57 2.57
C SER A 80 15.07 -17.47 1.56
N ALA A 81 14.68 -16.27 1.99
CA ALA A 81 14.34 -15.18 1.09
C ALA A 81 15.56 -14.77 0.25
N ALA A 82 15.38 -14.69 -1.08
CA ALA A 82 16.45 -14.35 -2.01
C ALA A 82 16.93 -12.89 -1.86
N HIS A 83 16.02 -12.00 -1.43
CA HIS A 83 16.26 -10.57 -1.31
C HIS A 83 15.74 -10.07 0.03
N LYS A 84 16.42 -9.07 0.60
CA LYS A 84 16.07 -8.41 1.85
C LYS A 84 15.90 -6.92 1.64
N LEU A 85 14.70 -6.43 1.93
CA LEU A 85 14.41 -5.00 1.97
C LEU A 85 14.51 -4.47 3.40
N GLU A 86 15.29 -3.43 3.60
CA GLU A 86 15.39 -2.67 4.83
C GLU A 86 14.92 -1.23 4.59
N VAL A 87 14.08 -0.71 5.48
CA VAL A 87 13.60 0.67 5.40
C VAL A 87 14.09 1.43 6.62
N ARG A 88 14.85 2.50 6.39
CA ARG A 88 15.45 3.33 7.44
C ARG A 88 14.85 4.73 7.40
N LEU A 89 14.58 5.32 8.55
CA LEU A 89 14.22 6.72 8.65
C LEU A 89 15.46 7.49 9.13
N VAL A 90 16.01 8.33 8.26
CA VAL A 90 17.23 9.09 8.53
C VAL A 90 16.89 10.56 8.60
N GLN A 91 17.35 11.23 9.65
CA GLN A 91 17.11 12.65 9.81
C GLN A 91 17.94 13.46 8.81
N ASP A 92 17.30 14.43 8.18
CA ASP A 92 17.93 15.30 7.21
C ASP A 92 18.74 16.39 7.92
N SER A 93 19.88 16.00 8.48
CA SER A 93 20.75 16.86 9.28
C SER A 93 22.23 16.57 8.98
N PRO A 94 23.06 17.61 8.78
CA PRO A 94 24.51 17.42 8.65
C PRO A 94 25.16 16.82 9.91
N ASP A 95 24.52 16.97 11.07
CA ASP A 95 25.01 16.44 12.35
C ASP A 95 24.57 14.97 12.60
N CYS A 96 23.80 14.37 11.68
CA CYS A 96 23.35 12.97 11.76
C CYS A 96 24.36 12.05 11.06
N PRO A 97 25.05 11.15 11.80
CA PRO A 97 26.01 10.22 11.20
C PRO A 97 25.39 9.33 10.12
N GLU A 98 24.19 8.82 10.36
CA GLU A 98 23.46 7.97 9.42
C GLU A 98 23.16 8.70 8.10
N PHE A 99 22.91 10.01 8.18
CA PHE A 99 22.74 10.85 7.00
C PHE A 99 24.06 11.02 6.24
N ALA A 100 25.15 11.32 6.94
CA ALA A 100 26.47 11.46 6.33
C ALA A 100 26.90 10.16 5.62
N ASP A 101 26.70 9.01 6.26
CA ASP A 101 27.06 7.68 5.73
C ASP A 101 26.26 7.32 4.47
N SER A 102 24.99 7.68 4.42
CA SER A 102 24.08 7.35 3.31
C SER A 102 24.03 8.41 2.19
N PHE A 103 24.61 9.59 2.42
CA PHE A 103 24.51 10.74 1.52
C PHE A 103 24.99 10.42 0.10
N GLY A 104 26.15 9.76 -0.04
CA GLY A 104 26.73 9.41 -1.34
C GLY A 104 25.80 8.52 -2.16
N SER A 105 25.25 7.47 -1.53
CA SER A 105 24.30 6.56 -2.18
C SER A 105 22.98 7.25 -2.54
N ALA A 106 22.48 8.14 -1.66
CA ALA A 106 21.27 8.91 -1.92
C ALA A 106 21.48 9.85 -3.12
N PHE A 107 22.60 10.57 -3.16
CA PHE A 107 22.93 11.46 -4.27
C PHE A 107 23.12 10.70 -5.59
N ALA A 108 23.76 9.53 -5.57
CA ALA A 108 23.89 8.67 -6.74
C ALA A 108 22.52 8.22 -7.27
N THR A 109 21.64 7.76 -6.38
CA THR A 109 20.26 7.35 -6.72
C THR A 109 19.46 8.52 -7.31
N TYR A 110 19.59 9.71 -6.73
CA TYR A 110 18.98 10.93 -7.25
C TYR A 110 19.48 11.25 -8.67
N CYS A 111 20.79 11.16 -8.91
CA CYS A 111 21.38 11.39 -10.23
C CYS A 111 20.84 10.39 -11.27
N SER A 112 20.78 9.10 -10.93
CA SER A 112 20.20 8.05 -11.78
C SER A 112 18.74 8.34 -12.10
N TYR A 113 17.94 8.73 -11.10
CA TYR A 113 16.54 9.09 -11.27
C TYR A 113 16.36 10.30 -12.20
N GLN A 114 17.09 11.39 -11.97
CA GLN A 114 16.99 12.61 -12.78
C GLN A 114 17.38 12.35 -14.25
N ARG A 115 18.42 11.55 -14.49
CA ARG A 115 18.82 11.15 -15.84
C ARG A 115 17.82 10.21 -16.50
N GLY A 116 17.33 9.22 -15.76
CA GLY A 116 16.45 8.18 -16.28
C GLY A 116 15.04 8.70 -16.57
N ILE A 117 14.45 9.41 -15.61
CA ILE A 117 13.03 9.79 -15.60
C ILE A 117 12.80 11.22 -16.08
N HIS A 118 13.65 12.17 -15.67
CA HIS A 118 13.51 13.59 -16.02
C HIS A 118 14.36 14.01 -17.23
N LYS A 119 15.30 13.16 -17.67
CA LYS A 119 16.24 13.44 -18.77
C LYS A 119 17.04 14.72 -18.53
N ASP A 120 17.33 15.03 -17.26
CA ASP A 120 18.13 16.19 -16.92
C ASP A 120 19.59 16.02 -17.36
N PRO A 121 20.23 17.08 -17.87
CA PRO A 121 21.61 17.01 -18.35
C PRO A 121 22.59 17.08 -17.17
N LEU A 122 23.81 16.56 -17.36
CA LEU A 122 24.79 16.33 -16.29
C LEU A 122 25.17 17.61 -15.54
N GLU A 123 25.16 18.77 -16.20
CA GLU A 123 25.52 20.05 -15.59
C GLU A 123 24.52 20.47 -14.49
N LYS A 124 23.30 19.94 -14.54
CA LYS A 124 22.29 20.17 -13.49
C LYS A 124 22.43 19.21 -12.31
N LEU A 125 23.19 18.12 -12.44
CA LEU A 125 23.34 17.08 -11.45
C LEU A 125 24.56 17.34 -10.58
N ASN A 126 24.40 18.27 -9.65
CA ASN A 126 25.44 18.58 -8.67
C ASN A 126 24.89 18.52 -7.25
N GLU A 127 25.81 18.25 -6.33
CA GLU A 127 25.52 18.07 -4.91
C GLU A 127 24.85 19.31 -4.30
N GLN A 128 25.29 20.51 -4.68
CA GLN A 128 24.73 21.77 -4.16
C GLN A 128 23.23 21.90 -4.47
N ARG A 129 22.80 21.52 -5.68
CA ARG A 129 21.39 21.52 -6.06
C ARG A 129 20.61 20.44 -5.34
N PHE A 130 21.16 19.23 -5.22
CA PHE A 130 20.56 18.16 -4.46
C PHE A 130 20.33 18.60 -3.01
N ARG A 131 21.36 19.19 -2.38
CA ARG A 131 21.25 19.70 -1.01
C ARG A 131 20.19 20.78 -0.89
N ARG A 132 20.23 21.79 -1.75
CA ARG A 132 19.25 22.89 -1.72
C ARG A 132 17.81 22.40 -1.90
N PHE A 133 17.60 21.34 -2.69
CA PHE A 133 16.26 20.85 -3.00
C PHE A 133 15.73 19.85 -1.97
N LEU A 134 16.58 18.92 -1.50
CA LEU A 134 16.14 17.72 -0.77
C LEU A 134 16.85 17.51 0.57
N VAL A 135 17.71 18.45 1.01
CA VAL A 135 18.48 18.34 2.26
C VAL A 135 18.32 19.57 3.16
N ASN A 136 18.50 20.75 2.57
CA ASN A 136 18.52 22.02 3.30
C ASN A 136 17.08 22.51 3.54
N SER A 137 16.31 21.73 4.31
CA SER A 137 14.95 22.07 4.68
C SER A 137 14.89 23.34 5.54
N PRO A 138 13.92 24.24 5.31
CA PRO A 138 13.71 25.40 6.17
C PRO A 138 12.99 25.03 7.49
N LEU A 139 12.50 23.81 7.62
CA LEU A 139 11.78 23.37 8.81
C LEU A 139 12.73 23.30 10.02
N GLN A 140 12.34 23.95 11.10
CA GLN A 140 13.05 23.84 12.36
C GLN A 140 12.83 22.45 12.94
N GLN A 141 13.93 21.81 13.32
CA GLN A 141 13.87 20.53 13.99
C GLN A 141 13.50 20.77 15.45
N GLU A 142 12.40 20.17 15.89
CA GLU A 142 12.05 20.16 17.32
C GLU A 142 12.64 18.90 17.96
N PRO A 143 13.57 19.04 18.93
CA PRO A 143 14.21 17.90 19.53
C PRO A 143 13.29 17.13 20.49
N LYS A 144 13.50 15.80 20.48
CA LYS A 144 13.46 14.85 21.61
C LYS A 144 12.11 14.70 22.32
N GLY A 145 11.24 13.91 21.70
CA GLY A 145 10.19 13.12 22.35
C GLY A 145 10.20 11.68 21.84
N ALA A 146 9.07 10.97 21.93
CA ALA A 146 8.90 9.63 21.33
C ALA A 146 8.93 9.66 19.78
N TYR A 147 8.89 10.85 19.17
CA TYR A 147 9.09 11.14 17.75
C TYR A 147 9.71 12.54 17.61
N SER A 148 10.21 12.85 16.41
CA SER A 148 10.83 14.14 16.09
C SER A 148 10.10 14.80 14.93
N LEU A 149 9.93 16.12 14.98
CA LEU A 149 9.41 16.92 13.87
C LEU A 149 10.58 17.42 13.00
N GLY A 150 10.31 17.62 11.71
CA GLY A 150 11.30 18.09 10.74
C GLY A 150 11.33 17.25 9.47
N SER A 151 12.42 17.35 8.72
CA SER A 151 12.61 16.65 7.45
C SER A 151 13.47 15.39 7.61
N PHE A 152 13.07 14.36 6.88
CA PHE A 152 13.67 13.03 6.95
C PHE A 152 13.77 12.40 5.56
N HIS A 153 14.75 11.53 5.39
CA HIS A 153 14.87 10.61 4.27
C HIS A 153 14.41 9.22 4.73
N GLN A 154 13.27 8.77 4.22
CA GLN A 154 12.86 7.38 4.31
C GLN A 154 13.56 6.60 3.20
N GLN A 155 14.59 5.85 3.58
CA GLN A 155 15.50 5.15 2.68
C GLN A 155 15.12 3.69 2.51
N TYR A 156 15.20 3.19 1.28
CA TYR A 156 14.81 1.84 0.89
C TYR A 156 16.05 1.09 0.40
N TRP A 157 16.56 0.19 1.23
CA TRP A 157 17.78 -0.57 0.99
C TRP A 157 17.44 -2.00 0.59
N LEU A 158 17.76 -2.40 -0.64
CA LEU A 158 17.56 -3.76 -1.13
C LEU A 158 18.92 -4.43 -1.25
N ASP A 159 19.13 -5.50 -0.49
CA ASP A 159 20.39 -6.27 -0.46
C ASP A 159 21.66 -5.43 -0.19
N GLY A 160 21.50 -4.32 0.52
CA GLY A 160 22.58 -3.39 0.85
C GLY A 160 22.70 -2.20 -0.10
N ASP A 161 21.96 -2.19 -1.20
CA ASP A 161 21.93 -1.08 -2.15
C ASP A 161 20.75 -0.14 -1.88
N LEU A 162 20.99 1.17 -1.88
CA LEU A 162 19.94 2.17 -1.71
C LEU A 162 19.19 2.36 -3.03
N ILE A 163 17.99 1.81 -3.14
CA ILE A 163 17.22 1.79 -4.39
C ILE A 163 16.16 2.90 -4.47
N ALA A 164 15.75 3.47 -3.35
CA ALA A 164 14.83 4.61 -3.31
C ALA A 164 14.98 5.44 -2.05
N VAL A 165 14.58 6.71 -2.14
CA VAL A 165 14.50 7.64 -1.01
C VAL A 165 13.22 8.46 -1.14
N GLY A 166 12.35 8.35 -0.14
CA GLY A 166 11.23 9.25 0.10
C GLY A 166 11.68 10.38 1.02
N VAL A 167 11.66 11.62 0.53
CA VAL A 167 11.88 12.82 1.33
C VAL A 167 10.54 13.21 1.94
N ILE A 168 10.46 13.15 3.26
CA ILE A 168 9.22 13.38 4.01
C ILE A 168 9.43 14.41 5.11
N ASP A 169 8.40 15.20 5.38
CA ASP A 169 8.34 16.08 6.55
C ASP A 169 7.37 15.51 7.58
N ILE A 170 7.84 15.36 8.82
CA ILE A 170 6.98 15.07 9.96
C ILE A 170 6.56 16.40 10.57
N LEU A 171 5.29 16.72 10.44
CA LEU A 171 4.68 17.98 10.86
C LEU A 171 3.74 17.76 12.06
N PRO A 172 3.34 18.83 12.79
CA PRO A 172 2.53 18.69 14.00
C PRO A 172 1.17 18.01 13.85
N THR A 173 0.66 17.84 12.62
CA THR A 173 -0.64 17.20 12.35
C THR A 173 -0.61 16.16 11.22
N CYS A 174 0.50 16.03 10.49
CA CYS A 174 0.59 15.15 9.33
C CYS A 174 2.01 14.73 9.01
N VAL A 175 2.14 13.68 8.20
CA VAL A 175 3.37 13.38 7.46
C VAL A 175 3.16 13.88 6.03
N SER A 176 4.09 14.68 5.52
CA SER A 176 4.04 15.23 4.17
C SER A 176 5.09 14.57 3.28
N SER A 177 4.66 13.97 2.18
CA SER A 177 5.54 13.45 1.13
C SER A 177 6.00 14.60 0.25
N VAL A 178 7.29 14.95 0.32
CA VAL A 178 7.87 16.09 -0.40
C VAL A 178 8.35 15.66 -1.78
N TYR A 179 9.15 14.59 -1.83
CA TYR A 179 9.72 14.11 -3.07
C TYR A 179 10.10 12.64 -2.97
N LEU A 180 10.05 11.91 -4.09
CA LEU A 180 10.54 10.54 -4.16
C LEU A 180 11.44 10.41 -5.38
N PHE A 181 12.61 9.84 -5.17
CA PHE A 181 13.50 9.41 -6.24
C PHE A 181 13.94 7.97 -6.00
N TYR A 182 14.20 7.25 -7.08
CA TYR A 182 14.55 5.84 -7.04
C TYR A 182 15.43 5.47 -8.23
N ASP A 183 16.14 4.36 -8.12
CA ASP A 183 16.92 3.81 -9.20
C ASP A 183 15.99 3.24 -10.31
N PRO A 184 16.01 3.80 -11.54
CA PRO A 184 15.13 3.38 -12.63
C PRO A 184 15.18 1.89 -12.99
N ASP A 185 16.27 1.19 -12.68
CA ASP A 185 16.40 -0.25 -12.91
C ASP A 185 15.37 -1.06 -12.08
N TYR A 186 14.89 -0.48 -10.98
CA TYR A 186 13.85 -1.03 -10.11
C TYR A 186 12.44 -0.49 -10.41
N SER A 187 12.23 0.16 -11.55
CA SER A 187 10.93 0.74 -11.93
C SER A 187 9.78 -0.27 -11.95
N PHE A 188 10.07 -1.55 -12.21
CA PHE A 188 9.10 -2.64 -12.20
C PHE A 188 8.48 -2.90 -10.80
N LEU A 189 9.13 -2.47 -9.72
CA LEU A 189 8.63 -2.60 -8.34
C LEU A 189 7.57 -1.56 -7.97
N SER A 190 7.31 -0.57 -8.84
CA SER A 190 6.33 0.49 -8.57
C SER A 190 6.61 1.23 -7.25
N LEU A 191 7.88 1.59 -7.02
CA LEU A 191 8.38 2.18 -5.77
C LEU A 191 7.61 3.43 -5.32
N GLY A 192 7.03 4.19 -6.25
CA GLY A 192 6.12 5.29 -5.94
C GLY A 192 4.88 4.89 -5.14
N THR A 193 4.22 3.81 -5.55
CA THR A 193 3.04 3.30 -4.84
C THR A 193 3.44 2.64 -3.53
N TYR A 194 4.52 1.85 -3.56
CA TYR A 194 5.03 1.18 -2.37
C TYR A 194 5.46 2.18 -1.28
N ALA A 195 6.17 3.25 -1.65
CA ALA A 195 6.57 4.29 -0.71
C ALA A 195 5.36 4.98 -0.08
N SER A 196 4.33 5.32 -0.86
CA SER A 196 3.08 5.87 -0.31
C SER A 196 2.40 4.93 0.68
N LEU A 197 2.39 3.61 0.42
CA LEU A 197 1.87 2.63 1.39
C LEU A 197 2.68 2.60 2.68
N ARG A 198 4.02 2.67 2.58
CA ARG A 198 4.91 2.73 3.76
C ARG A 198 4.73 4.04 4.53
N GLU A 199 4.57 5.16 3.86
CA GLU A 199 4.33 6.47 4.47
C GLU A 199 2.95 6.54 5.16
N ILE A 200 1.91 5.91 4.58
CA ILE A 200 0.59 5.75 5.22
C ILE A 200 0.72 4.93 6.51
N ALA A 201 1.37 3.76 6.44
CA ALA A 201 1.59 2.92 7.62
C ALA A 201 2.42 3.66 8.68
N PHE A 202 3.47 4.37 8.26
CA PHE A 202 4.30 5.18 9.16
C PHE A 202 3.50 6.30 9.83
N THR A 203 2.62 7.00 9.11
CA THR A 203 1.72 8.01 9.66
C THR A 203 0.81 7.40 10.74
N ARG A 204 0.28 6.20 10.50
CA ARG A 204 -0.56 5.47 11.47
C ARG A 204 0.23 5.03 12.70
N GLU A 205 1.49 4.63 12.56
CA GLU A 205 2.36 4.36 13.71
C GLU A 205 2.64 5.63 14.53
N LEU A 206 2.94 6.76 13.87
CA LEU A 206 3.10 8.05 14.55
C LEU A 206 1.81 8.49 15.25
N GLN A 207 0.64 8.24 14.67
CA GLN A 207 -0.66 8.56 15.26
C GLN A 207 -0.88 7.87 16.61
N LYS A 208 -0.37 6.63 16.79
CA LYS A 208 -0.46 5.91 18.07
C LYS A 208 0.32 6.62 19.18
N ILE A 209 1.39 7.31 18.82
CA ILE A 209 2.26 8.06 19.74
C ILE A 209 1.73 9.49 19.92
N CYS A 210 1.31 10.13 18.84
CA CYS A 210 0.77 11.48 18.80
C CYS A 210 -0.54 11.50 18.01
N PRO A 211 -1.70 11.45 18.69
CA PRO A 211 -3.02 11.41 18.03
C PRO A 211 -3.32 12.60 17.12
N ARG A 212 -2.56 13.69 17.24
CA ARG A 212 -2.67 14.86 16.36
C ARG A 212 -2.14 14.60 14.95
N ILE A 213 -1.13 13.74 14.80
CA ILE A 213 -0.63 13.31 13.50
C ILE A 213 -1.62 12.29 12.95
N LYS A 214 -2.51 12.74 12.09
CA LYS A 214 -3.64 11.93 11.60
C LYS A 214 -3.75 11.88 10.08
N ASP A 215 -3.10 12.83 9.41
CA ASP A 215 -3.21 12.99 7.97
C ASP A 215 -1.87 12.63 7.29
N TYR A 216 -1.95 12.03 6.10
CA TYR A 216 -0.81 11.82 5.21
C TYR A 216 -1.00 12.70 3.97
N CYS A 217 -0.13 13.70 3.82
CA CYS A 217 -0.19 14.68 2.75
C CYS A 217 0.67 14.21 1.58
N MET A 218 0.04 13.86 0.46
CA MET A 218 0.74 13.44 -0.76
C MET A 218 1.17 14.62 -1.66
N GLY A 219 1.05 15.86 -1.18
CA GLY A 219 1.27 17.07 -1.97
C GLY A 219 0.19 17.29 -3.04
N PHE A 220 0.56 17.97 -4.14
CA PHE A 220 -0.39 18.31 -5.20
C PHE A 220 -1.01 17.07 -5.87
N TYR A 221 -2.24 17.25 -6.37
CA TYR A 221 -2.94 16.33 -7.26
C TYR A 221 -3.38 17.09 -8.52
N ILE A 222 -2.77 16.75 -9.66
CA ILE A 222 -3.16 17.30 -10.96
C ILE A 222 -3.86 16.17 -11.73
N HIS A 223 -5.18 16.26 -11.84
CA HIS A 223 -6.02 15.19 -12.39
C HIS A 223 -5.65 14.77 -13.83
N THR A 224 -5.22 15.74 -14.63
CA THR A 224 -4.78 15.54 -16.02
C THR A 224 -3.37 14.99 -16.15
N CYS A 225 -2.57 14.97 -15.08
CA CYS A 225 -1.20 14.46 -15.10
C CYS A 225 -1.17 12.95 -14.81
N PRO A 226 -0.79 12.09 -15.78
CA PRO A 226 -0.80 10.64 -15.58
C PRO A 226 0.10 10.20 -14.42
N LYS A 227 1.25 10.86 -14.22
CA LYS A 227 2.20 10.59 -13.13
C LYS A 227 1.62 10.85 -11.73
N MET A 228 0.51 11.59 -11.62
CA MET A 228 -0.11 11.95 -10.34
C MET A 228 -1.45 11.25 -10.10
N ARG A 229 -2.01 10.58 -11.11
CA ARG A 229 -3.31 9.90 -10.99
C ARG A 229 -3.33 8.82 -9.92
N TYR A 230 -2.20 8.13 -9.69
CA TYR A 230 -2.09 7.05 -8.71
C TYR A 230 -2.46 7.52 -7.28
N LYS A 231 -2.20 8.79 -6.94
CA LYS A 231 -2.52 9.36 -5.62
C LYS A 231 -4.03 9.29 -5.32
N GLY A 232 -4.87 9.31 -6.35
CA GLY A 232 -6.31 9.20 -6.19
C GLY A 232 -6.85 7.77 -6.04
N ASN A 233 -5.97 6.78 -5.96
CA ASN A 233 -6.33 5.38 -5.73
C ASN A 233 -6.24 4.97 -4.26
N PHE A 234 -5.66 5.81 -3.40
CA PHE A 234 -5.66 5.60 -1.96
C PHE A 234 -7.01 6.02 -1.38
N SER A 235 -7.49 5.31 -0.36
CA SER A 235 -8.78 5.58 0.26
C SER A 235 -8.71 5.39 1.78
N PRO A 236 -9.37 6.26 2.56
CA PRO A 236 -10.04 7.49 2.13
C PRO A 236 -9.03 8.55 1.65
N SER A 237 -9.44 9.46 0.76
CA SER A 237 -8.60 10.56 0.27
C SER A 237 -9.41 11.82 -0.02
N TYR A 238 -8.77 12.97 0.18
CA TYR A 238 -9.42 14.27 0.11
C TYR A 238 -8.60 15.24 -0.76
N LEU A 239 -9.30 16.12 -1.48
CA LEU A 239 -8.70 17.23 -2.22
C LEU A 239 -9.13 18.56 -1.58
N LEU A 240 -8.19 19.50 -1.50
CA LEU A 240 -8.46 20.86 -1.04
C LEU A 240 -9.16 21.64 -2.16
N CYS A 241 -10.29 22.27 -1.86
CA CYS A 241 -10.97 23.15 -2.79
C CYS A 241 -10.11 24.40 -3.08
N PRO A 242 -9.88 24.74 -4.37
CA PRO A 242 -9.00 25.86 -4.73
C PRO A 242 -9.58 27.24 -4.42
N GLU A 243 -10.88 27.33 -4.11
CA GLU A 243 -11.55 28.61 -3.84
C GLU A 243 -11.89 28.80 -2.36
N THR A 244 -12.35 27.74 -1.68
CA THR A 244 -12.85 27.81 -0.31
C THR A 244 -11.88 27.25 0.73
N TYR A 245 -10.81 26.58 0.29
CA TYR A 245 -9.82 25.94 1.17
C TYR A 245 -10.43 24.91 2.15
N THR A 246 -11.52 24.27 1.75
CA THR A 246 -12.15 23.16 2.47
C THR A 246 -11.77 21.82 1.83
N TRP A 247 -11.66 20.76 2.64
CA TRP A 247 -11.27 19.42 2.19
C TRP A 247 -12.49 18.60 1.77
N HIS A 248 -12.46 18.03 0.57
CA HIS A 248 -13.57 17.27 -0.03
C HIS A 248 -13.15 15.86 -0.44
N PRO A 249 -13.98 14.82 -0.24
CA PRO A 249 -13.68 13.47 -0.69
C PRO A 249 -13.38 13.42 -2.19
N ILE A 250 -12.31 12.73 -2.58
CA ILE A 250 -11.84 12.71 -3.95
C ILE A 250 -12.88 12.12 -4.92
N GLU A 251 -13.76 11.24 -4.45
CA GLU A 251 -14.85 10.64 -5.21
C GLU A 251 -15.87 11.69 -5.67
N LYS A 252 -16.05 12.78 -4.91
CA LYS A 252 -16.89 13.92 -5.29
C LYS A 252 -16.17 14.88 -6.23
N CYS A 253 -14.86 15.02 -6.09
CA CYS A 253 -14.05 15.94 -6.90
C CYS A 253 -13.78 15.40 -8.32
N ARG A 254 -13.52 14.10 -8.47
CA ARG A 254 -13.11 13.49 -9.76
C ARG A 254 -14.09 13.74 -10.90
N PRO A 255 -15.42 13.55 -10.75
CA PRO A 255 -16.37 13.81 -11.84
C PRO A 255 -16.33 15.27 -12.34
N LEU A 256 -16.07 16.23 -11.45
CA LEU A 256 -15.92 17.64 -11.82
C LEU A 256 -14.63 17.86 -12.63
N LEU A 257 -13.54 17.22 -12.18
CA LEU A 257 -12.22 17.29 -12.81
C LEU A 257 -12.12 16.53 -14.14
N ASP A 258 -12.96 15.51 -14.35
CA ASP A 258 -13.10 14.81 -15.63
C ASP A 258 -13.68 15.74 -16.71
N ILE A 259 -14.52 16.71 -16.32
CA ILE A 259 -15.17 17.68 -17.22
C ILE A 259 -14.30 18.93 -17.39
N ASN A 260 -13.81 19.51 -16.28
CA ASN A 260 -13.08 20.78 -16.26
C ASN A 260 -11.71 20.64 -15.60
N LYS A 261 -10.69 21.28 -16.15
CA LYS A 261 -9.34 21.28 -15.53
C LYS A 261 -9.28 21.99 -14.17
N TYR A 262 -10.21 22.93 -13.94
CA TYR A 262 -10.35 23.69 -12.70
C TYR A 262 -11.82 23.58 -12.26
N SER A 263 -12.06 23.31 -10.98
CA SER A 263 -13.41 23.22 -10.42
C SER A 263 -13.40 23.57 -8.94
N ARG A 264 -14.38 24.38 -8.53
CA ARG A 264 -14.77 24.52 -7.12
C ARG A 264 -15.41 23.22 -6.65
N PHE A 265 -15.05 22.74 -5.46
CA PHE A 265 -15.60 21.50 -4.89
C PHE A 265 -16.71 21.74 -3.86
N GLU A 266 -16.72 22.91 -3.22
CA GLU A 266 -17.80 23.31 -2.32
C GLU A 266 -19.06 23.61 -3.13
N GLN A 267 -20.17 23.00 -2.74
CA GLN A 267 -21.49 23.28 -3.31
C GLN A 267 -22.06 24.52 -2.61
N ASP A 268 -22.82 25.34 -3.35
CA ASP A 268 -23.52 26.51 -2.82
C ASP A 268 -24.74 26.13 -1.96
#